data_AF-A0A1M7ZJI0-F1
#
_entry.id   AF-A0A1M7ZJI0-F1
#
_cell.length_a   1.000
_cell.length_b   1.000
_cell.length_c   1.000
_cell.angle_alpha   90.00
_cell.angle_beta   90.00
_cell.angle_gamma   90.00
#
_symmetry.space_group_name_H-M   'P 1'
#
loop_
_entity.id
_entity.type
_entity.pdbx_description
1 polymer ?
#
loop_
_entity_poly.entity_id
_entity_poly.type
_entity_poly.pdbx_seq_one_letter_code
_entity_poly.pdbx_strand_id
1 'polypeptide(L)'
;MTDKRTVFVKTYGCQMNVYDSDRMTDALVPAGYVPTDSLETADLVLLNTCHIREKAAEKVYSELGRIRLIKEARAREGREMTVGVAGCVAQAEGREIAARAPVVDLVVGPQTYHRLPEFLDRARKGERVVETELATEEKFEHLPAPSRERTLARGVTAFLTVQEGCDKFCSFCVVPYTRGTEISRPVARVVQEAERLASAGVREVTLLGQNVNAYHGEGPDGASWNLARLVARLAEIPGLDRLRYTTSHPRDMDDDLIAAHRDLPQLMPYLHLPVQSGSDRILAAMNRRHTAAGYLRLIERIRAARPDIALSGDFIVGFPGETDADFEETLTLVREVGYLSAFTFKYSPRPGTPAAGRDGQVPEAVKTERLDRLQALVNEQTRAFNARTVGLTIPVLIEKPGRRPGQLSGRSPWLQAVHIDGDPARIGEIADITITAVGTNSLAGRFASGAPSRTGIAS
;
A
#
# COMPACT_ATOMS: atom_id res chain seq x y z
N MET A 1 22.32 -32.14 6.17
CA MET A 1 22.24 -30.67 6.28
C MET A 1 21.74 -30.17 4.94
N THR A 2 20.44 -29.90 4.81
CA THR A 2 19.90 -29.29 3.59
C THR A 2 20.47 -27.89 3.47
N ASP A 3 21.20 -27.64 2.39
CA ASP A 3 21.81 -26.35 2.12
C ASP A 3 20.71 -25.29 2.03
N LYS A 4 20.76 -24.25 2.88
CA LYS A 4 19.72 -23.22 2.93
C LYS A 4 19.80 -22.39 1.64
N ARG A 5 18.71 -22.35 0.88
CA ARG A 5 18.64 -21.55 -0.35
C ARG A 5 18.24 -20.12 -0.03
N THR A 6 18.74 -19.17 -0.80
CA THR A 6 18.47 -17.75 -0.58
C THR A 6 17.47 -17.19 -1.60
N VAL A 7 16.57 -16.32 -1.16
CA VAL A 7 15.62 -15.60 -2.03
C VAL A 7 15.78 -14.10 -1.87
N PHE A 8 15.97 -13.40 -2.99
CA PHE A 8 15.97 -11.95 -3.08
C PHE A 8 14.64 -11.49 -3.71
N VAL A 9 13.88 -10.65 -3.00
CA VAL A 9 12.61 -10.12 -3.51
C VAL A 9 12.73 -8.61 -3.73
N LYS A 10 12.70 -8.18 -4.99
CA LYS A 10 12.65 -6.77 -5.35
C LYS A 10 11.20 -6.34 -5.55
N THR A 11 10.72 -5.49 -4.66
CA THR A 11 9.35 -5.00 -4.69
C THR A 11 9.26 -3.65 -5.38
N TYR A 12 8.44 -3.58 -6.42
CA TYR A 12 8.05 -2.35 -7.11
C TYR A 12 6.54 -2.17 -7.00
N GLY A 13 6.09 -1.09 -6.38
CA GLY A 13 4.66 -0.80 -6.41
C GLY A 13 4.06 -0.10 -5.21
N CYS A 14 2.98 -0.68 -4.72
CA CYS A 14 2.17 -0.19 -3.62
C CYS A 14 2.37 -1.05 -2.36
N GLN A 15 1.67 -0.66 -1.30
CA GLN A 15 1.64 -1.33 0.00
C GLN A 15 1.19 -2.79 -0.14
N MET A 16 0.29 -3.09 -1.09
CA MET A 16 -0.10 -4.48 -1.33
C MET A 16 1.02 -5.30 -1.96
N ASN A 17 1.85 -4.74 -2.83
CA ASN A 17 3.03 -5.47 -3.30
C ASN A 17 4.03 -5.74 -2.17
N VAL A 18 4.16 -4.83 -1.18
CA VAL A 18 5.00 -5.09 0.00
C VAL A 18 4.45 -6.27 0.80
N TYR A 19 3.14 -6.26 1.08
CA TYR A 19 2.45 -7.39 1.72
C TYR A 19 2.61 -8.69 0.94
N ASP A 20 2.36 -8.68 -0.38
CA ASP A 20 2.47 -9.84 -1.25
C ASP A 20 3.92 -10.39 -1.23
N SER A 21 4.94 -9.52 -1.22
CA SER A 21 6.34 -9.93 -1.12
C SER A 21 6.68 -10.62 0.21
N ASP A 22 6.15 -10.11 1.32
CA ASP A 22 6.27 -10.76 2.62
C ASP A 22 5.63 -12.15 2.59
N ARG A 23 4.43 -12.27 2.01
CA ARG A 23 3.71 -13.55 1.90
C ARG A 23 4.37 -14.54 0.96
N MET A 24 4.96 -14.07 -0.14
CA MET A 24 5.77 -14.89 -1.03
C MET A 24 6.98 -15.46 -0.29
N THR A 25 7.65 -14.63 0.52
CA THR A 25 8.78 -15.09 1.33
C THR A 25 8.33 -16.13 2.35
N ASP A 26 7.20 -15.89 3.04
CA ASP A 26 6.64 -16.84 4.02
C ASP A 26 6.27 -18.18 3.38
N ALA A 27 5.66 -18.16 2.18
CA ALA A 27 5.28 -19.35 1.43
C ALA A 27 6.49 -20.23 1.00
N LEU A 28 7.67 -19.64 0.86
CA LEU A 28 8.90 -20.34 0.45
C LEU A 28 9.66 -20.98 1.61
N VAL A 29 9.32 -20.65 2.85
CA VAL A 29 9.99 -21.15 4.06
C VAL A 29 9.93 -22.67 4.17
N PRO A 30 8.77 -23.34 3.97
CA PRO A 30 8.71 -24.81 4.05
C PRO A 30 9.59 -25.49 3.00
N ALA A 31 9.88 -24.81 1.88
CA ALA A 31 10.77 -25.27 0.82
C ALA A 31 12.26 -24.98 1.10
N GLY A 32 12.62 -24.47 2.29
CA GLY A 32 14.00 -24.27 2.73
C GLY A 32 14.65 -22.96 2.28
N TYR A 33 13.85 -21.99 1.81
CA TYR A 33 14.36 -20.68 1.44
C TYR A 33 14.46 -19.72 2.64
N VAL A 34 15.48 -18.86 2.61
CA VAL A 34 15.68 -17.75 3.53
C VAL A 34 15.86 -16.43 2.75
N PRO A 35 15.33 -15.29 3.22
CA PRO A 35 15.50 -14.01 2.55
C PRO A 35 16.97 -13.56 2.54
N THR A 36 17.38 -12.86 1.49
CA THR A 36 18.67 -12.17 1.37
C THR A 36 18.48 -10.79 0.74
N ASP A 37 19.35 -9.84 1.10
CA ASP A 37 19.42 -8.51 0.50
C ASP A 37 20.41 -8.44 -0.68
N SER A 38 21.20 -9.49 -0.92
CA SER A 38 22.12 -9.57 -2.07
C SER A 38 21.47 -10.27 -3.24
N LEU A 39 21.33 -9.54 -4.35
CA LEU A 39 20.89 -10.06 -5.63
C LEU A 39 21.89 -11.07 -6.21
N GLU A 40 23.19 -10.81 -5.99
CA GLU A 40 24.30 -11.55 -6.58
C GLU A 40 24.44 -12.96 -6.00
N THR A 41 24.14 -13.13 -4.71
CA THR A 41 24.23 -14.43 -4.03
C THR A 41 22.92 -15.21 -4.04
N ALA A 42 21.83 -14.62 -4.53
CA ALA A 42 20.50 -15.22 -4.44
C ALA A 42 20.33 -16.45 -5.34
N ASP A 43 19.75 -17.53 -4.79
CA ASP A 43 19.38 -18.72 -5.56
C ASP A 43 18.04 -18.53 -6.30
N LEU A 44 17.16 -17.69 -5.74
CA LEU A 44 15.92 -17.24 -6.34
C LEU A 44 15.84 -15.71 -6.31
N VAL A 45 15.53 -15.11 -7.46
CA VAL A 45 15.24 -13.68 -7.60
C VAL A 45 13.78 -13.52 -7.97
N LEU A 46 13.00 -12.79 -7.18
CA LEU A 46 11.61 -12.44 -7.47
C LEU A 46 11.47 -10.93 -7.69
N LEU A 47 10.97 -10.53 -8.85
CA LEU A 47 10.54 -9.16 -9.12
C LEU A 47 9.03 -9.05 -8.89
N ASN A 48 8.60 -8.51 -7.75
CA ASN A 48 7.18 -8.25 -7.48
C ASN A 48 6.77 -6.87 -7.96
N THR A 49 5.80 -6.78 -8.86
CA THR A 49 5.59 -5.60 -9.71
C THR A 49 4.16 -5.08 -9.66
N CYS A 50 4.02 -3.76 -9.77
CA CYS A 50 2.75 -3.06 -9.87
C CYS A 50 2.52 -2.59 -11.31
N HIS A 51 1.28 -2.66 -11.80
CA HIS A 51 0.94 -2.25 -13.17
C HIS A 51 0.44 -0.79 -13.26
N ILE A 52 0.23 -0.13 -12.11
CA ILE A 52 -0.42 1.18 -12.03
C ILE A 52 0.57 2.34 -12.24
N ARG A 53 1.87 2.14 -11.95
CA ARG A 53 2.90 3.19 -12.09
C ARG A 53 3.35 3.35 -13.54
N GLU A 54 3.62 4.58 -13.96
CA GLU A 54 4.16 4.85 -15.30
C GLU A 54 5.47 4.08 -15.52
N LYS A 55 5.66 3.51 -16.72
CA LYS A 55 6.85 2.73 -17.10
C LYS A 55 7.17 1.55 -16.19
N ALA A 56 6.16 0.99 -15.51
CA ALA A 56 6.37 -0.16 -14.63
C ALA A 56 6.94 -1.38 -15.39
N ALA A 57 6.36 -1.72 -16.55
CA ALA A 57 6.85 -2.80 -17.40
C ALA A 57 8.28 -2.55 -17.90
N GLU A 58 8.59 -1.35 -18.39
CA GLU A 58 9.95 -0.98 -18.85
C GLU A 58 11.00 -1.15 -17.74
N LYS A 59 10.67 -0.77 -16.50
CA LYS A 59 11.57 -0.97 -15.35
C LYS A 59 11.83 -2.45 -15.07
N VAL A 60 10.83 -3.31 -15.25
CA VAL A 60 11.00 -4.76 -15.11
C VAL A 60 11.96 -5.28 -16.16
N TYR A 61 11.76 -4.94 -17.44
CA TYR A 61 12.65 -5.38 -18.51
C TYR A 61 14.09 -4.87 -18.33
N SER A 62 14.27 -3.63 -17.89
CA SER A 62 15.59 -3.08 -17.56
C SER A 62 16.28 -3.86 -16.44
N GLU A 63 15.52 -4.27 -15.41
CA GLU A 63 16.07 -5.05 -14.29
C GLU A 63 16.40 -6.48 -14.71
N LEU A 64 15.54 -7.11 -15.51
CA LEU A 64 15.78 -8.44 -16.08
C LEU A 64 17.04 -8.48 -16.94
N GLY A 65 17.32 -7.40 -17.68
CA GLY A 65 18.57 -7.26 -18.44
C GLY A 65 19.83 -7.32 -17.56
N ARG A 66 19.77 -6.74 -16.34
CA ARG A 66 20.87 -6.79 -15.36
C ARG A 66 20.98 -8.17 -14.72
N ILE A 67 19.85 -8.75 -14.32
CA ILE A 67 19.79 -10.09 -13.70
C ILE A 67 20.34 -11.16 -14.64
N ARG A 68 20.09 -11.03 -15.95
CA ARG A 68 20.65 -11.94 -16.95
C ARG A 68 22.16 -12.05 -16.87
N LEU A 69 22.88 -10.93 -16.75
CA LEU A 69 24.34 -10.94 -16.65
C LEU A 69 24.82 -11.67 -15.38
N ILE A 70 24.09 -11.51 -14.28
CA ILE A 70 24.38 -12.19 -13.00
C ILE A 70 24.13 -13.70 -13.14
N LYS A 71 22.98 -14.09 -13.70
CA LYS A 71 22.62 -15.50 -13.93
C LYS A 71 23.62 -16.20 -14.84
N GLU A 72 24.06 -15.55 -15.92
CA GLU A 72 25.11 -16.06 -16.83
C GLU A 72 26.48 -16.17 -16.16
N ALA A 73 26.85 -15.23 -15.28
CA ALA A 73 28.08 -15.31 -14.49
C ALA A 73 28.04 -16.49 -13.51
N ARG A 74 26.94 -16.64 -12.74
CA ARG A 74 26.76 -17.76 -11.80
C ARG A 74 26.76 -19.11 -12.50
N ALA A 75 26.11 -19.21 -13.67
CA ALA A 75 26.08 -20.45 -14.45
C ALA A 75 27.49 -20.90 -14.88
N ARG A 76 28.39 -19.97 -15.24
CA ARG A 76 29.80 -20.28 -15.55
C ARG A 76 30.58 -20.82 -14.35
N GLU A 77 30.13 -20.52 -13.14
CA GLU A 77 30.68 -21.05 -11.88
C GLU A 77 29.98 -22.33 -11.40
N GLY A 78 29.05 -22.89 -12.20
CA GLY A 78 28.26 -24.07 -11.83
C GLY A 78 27.18 -23.78 -10.78
N ARG A 79 26.76 -22.53 -10.61
CA ARG A 79 25.75 -22.10 -9.64
C ARG A 79 24.45 -21.74 -10.35
N GLU A 80 23.35 -22.38 -9.98
CA GLU A 80 22.04 -22.13 -10.57
C GLU A 80 21.33 -20.92 -9.93
N MET A 81 20.62 -20.15 -10.75
CA MET A 81 19.77 -19.04 -10.32
C MET A 81 18.40 -19.16 -11.00
N THR A 82 17.34 -19.16 -10.21
CA THR A 82 15.96 -19.05 -10.71
C THR A 82 15.51 -17.59 -10.67
N VAL A 83 14.79 -17.13 -11.70
CA VAL A 83 14.29 -15.75 -11.83
C VAL A 83 12.80 -15.78 -12.08
N GLY A 84 12.04 -15.16 -11.18
CA GLY A 84 10.59 -15.03 -11.27
C GLY A 84 10.13 -13.57 -11.38
N VAL A 85 9.04 -13.36 -12.10
CA VAL A 85 8.31 -12.08 -12.12
C VAL A 85 6.92 -12.30 -11.54
N ALA A 86 6.56 -11.52 -10.52
CA ALA A 86 5.29 -11.62 -9.82
C ALA A 86 4.51 -10.31 -9.84
N GLY A 87 3.23 -10.38 -9.48
CA GLY A 87 2.37 -9.22 -9.24
C GLY A 87 1.56 -8.78 -10.47
N CYS A 88 1.15 -7.52 -10.50
CA CYS A 88 0.14 -7.05 -11.46
C CYS A 88 0.68 -6.93 -12.90
N VAL A 89 1.98 -6.64 -13.09
CA VAL A 89 2.57 -6.65 -14.45
C VAL A 89 2.69 -8.09 -14.96
N ALA A 90 3.12 -9.02 -14.09
CA ALA A 90 3.10 -10.45 -14.39
C ALA A 90 1.72 -10.93 -14.83
N GLN A 91 0.67 -10.48 -14.14
CA GLN A 91 -0.71 -10.78 -14.51
C GLN A 91 -1.12 -10.21 -15.87
N ALA A 92 -0.75 -8.96 -16.16
CA ALA A 92 -1.18 -8.29 -17.39
C ALA A 92 -0.38 -8.73 -18.63
N GLU A 93 0.92 -8.98 -18.47
CA GLU A 93 1.87 -9.18 -19.57
C GLU A 93 2.55 -10.55 -19.52
N GLY A 94 2.01 -11.53 -18.79
CA GLY A 94 2.77 -12.73 -18.44
C GLY A 94 3.30 -13.55 -19.62
N ARG A 95 2.49 -13.70 -20.68
CA ARG A 95 2.92 -14.36 -21.94
C ARG A 95 4.02 -13.57 -22.66
N GLU A 96 3.90 -12.25 -22.67
CA GLU A 96 4.85 -11.34 -23.32
C GLU A 96 6.19 -11.33 -22.58
N ILE A 97 6.18 -11.32 -21.23
CA ILE A 97 7.38 -11.45 -20.40
C ILE A 97 8.09 -12.78 -20.70
N ALA A 98 7.36 -13.90 -20.69
CA ALA A 98 7.94 -15.21 -20.96
C ALA A 98 8.53 -15.34 -22.38
N ALA A 99 7.95 -14.65 -23.36
CA ALA A 99 8.45 -14.61 -24.74
C ALA A 99 9.69 -13.71 -24.89
N ARG A 100 9.64 -12.48 -24.34
CA ARG A 100 10.68 -11.45 -24.56
C ARG A 100 11.85 -11.50 -23.60
N ALA A 101 11.69 -12.13 -22.43
CA ALA A 101 12.74 -12.23 -21.43
C ALA A 101 13.03 -13.70 -21.09
N PRO A 102 13.80 -14.43 -21.93
CA PRO A 102 14.16 -15.83 -21.70
C PRO A 102 14.89 -16.11 -20.38
N VAL A 103 15.41 -15.07 -19.73
CA VAL A 103 16.03 -15.16 -18.40
C VAL A 103 15.02 -15.56 -17.31
N VAL A 104 13.72 -15.28 -17.51
CA VAL A 104 12.62 -15.55 -16.58
C VAL A 104 12.19 -17.01 -16.66
N ASP A 105 12.21 -17.69 -15.52
CA ASP A 105 11.82 -19.10 -15.39
C ASP A 105 10.36 -19.25 -14.96
N LEU A 106 9.82 -18.30 -14.19
CA LEU A 106 8.43 -18.28 -13.76
C LEU A 106 7.79 -16.90 -13.78
N VAL A 107 6.50 -16.85 -14.13
CA VAL A 107 5.65 -15.68 -14.07
C VAL A 107 4.42 -16.01 -13.23
N VAL A 108 4.13 -15.21 -12.21
CA VAL A 108 3.08 -15.52 -11.22
C VAL A 108 2.18 -14.32 -10.96
N GLY A 109 0.87 -14.50 -11.13
CA GLY A 109 -0.15 -13.51 -10.83
C GLY A 109 -0.28 -13.23 -9.32
N PRO A 110 -0.92 -12.11 -8.93
CA PRO A 110 -1.11 -11.75 -7.53
C PRO A 110 -2.05 -12.71 -6.76
N GLN A 111 -2.78 -13.59 -7.45
CA GLN A 111 -3.70 -14.54 -6.83
C GLN A 111 -3.11 -15.94 -6.58
N THR A 112 -1.99 -16.28 -7.23
CA THR A 112 -1.47 -17.66 -7.24
C THR A 112 -0.15 -17.83 -6.49
N TYR A 113 0.37 -16.77 -5.87
CA TYR A 113 1.71 -16.80 -5.27
C TYR A 113 1.85 -17.75 -4.05
N HIS A 114 0.75 -18.22 -3.45
CA HIS A 114 0.79 -19.24 -2.40
C HIS A 114 1.31 -20.60 -2.91
N ARG A 115 1.23 -20.84 -4.22
CA ARG A 115 1.74 -22.05 -4.91
C ARG A 115 3.17 -21.90 -5.43
N LEU A 116 3.87 -20.83 -5.06
CA LEU A 116 5.27 -20.61 -5.47
C LEU A 116 6.18 -21.83 -5.28
N PRO A 117 6.13 -22.59 -4.17
CA PRO A 117 6.94 -23.80 -4.02
C PRO A 117 6.74 -24.82 -5.16
N GLU A 118 5.49 -25.07 -5.54
CA GLU A 118 5.12 -25.97 -6.64
C GLU A 118 5.66 -25.46 -7.98
N PHE A 119 5.48 -24.16 -8.25
CA PHE A 119 5.93 -23.51 -9.49
C PHE A 119 7.46 -23.53 -9.63
N LEU A 120 8.18 -23.39 -8.52
CA LEU A 120 9.65 -23.49 -8.51
C LEU A 120 10.14 -24.90 -8.81
N ASP A 121 9.46 -25.93 -8.29
CA ASP A 121 9.84 -27.31 -8.57
C ASP A 121 9.56 -27.70 -10.04
N ARG A 122 8.51 -27.14 -10.66
CA ARG A 122 8.28 -27.22 -12.10
C ARG A 122 9.38 -26.51 -12.91
N ALA A 123 9.71 -25.28 -12.53
CA ALA A 123 10.76 -24.50 -13.18
C ALA A 123 12.13 -25.21 -13.15
N ARG A 124 12.49 -25.82 -12.02
CA ARG A 124 13.72 -26.62 -11.87
C ARG A 124 13.76 -27.88 -12.75
N LYS A 125 12.60 -28.41 -13.15
CA LYS A 125 12.50 -29.53 -14.10
C LYS A 125 12.61 -29.07 -15.56
N GLY A 126 12.85 -27.78 -15.80
CA GLY A 126 13.02 -27.19 -17.13
C GLY A 126 11.72 -26.65 -17.74
N GLU A 127 10.62 -26.62 -16.99
CA GLU A 127 9.36 -26.04 -17.46
C GLU A 127 9.40 -24.50 -17.38
N ARG A 128 8.87 -23.81 -18.38
CA ARG A 128 8.58 -22.36 -18.27
C ARG A 128 7.19 -22.17 -17.69
N VAL A 129 7.11 -21.62 -16.47
CA VAL A 129 5.85 -21.53 -15.73
C VAL A 129 5.22 -20.15 -15.93
N VAL A 130 3.96 -20.08 -16.38
CA VAL A 130 3.20 -18.83 -16.51
C VAL A 130 1.82 -19.02 -15.88
N GLU A 131 1.71 -18.63 -14.61
CA GLU A 131 0.54 -18.89 -13.76
C GLU A 131 -0.17 -17.57 -13.44
N THR A 132 -1.03 -17.16 -14.36
CA THR A 132 -1.77 -15.88 -14.33
C THR A 132 -3.27 -16.11 -14.30
N GLU A 133 -3.73 -17.30 -13.95
CA GLU A 133 -5.16 -17.54 -13.75
C GLU A 133 -5.61 -16.88 -12.45
N LEU A 134 -6.74 -16.17 -12.51
CA LEU A 134 -7.41 -15.64 -11.33
C LEU A 134 -8.14 -16.81 -10.66
N ALA A 135 -7.39 -17.61 -9.89
CA ALA A 135 -7.91 -18.79 -9.22
C ALA A 135 -9.00 -18.40 -8.20
N THR A 136 -10.05 -19.22 -8.11
CA THR A 136 -11.11 -19.13 -7.09
C THR A 136 -10.72 -19.74 -5.74
N GLU A 137 -9.54 -20.37 -5.66
CA GLU A 137 -9.04 -20.96 -4.41
C GLU A 137 -8.75 -19.89 -3.35
N GLU A 138 -9.05 -20.19 -2.09
CA GLU A 138 -8.77 -19.29 -0.98
C GLU A 138 -7.27 -19.28 -0.65
N LYS A 139 -6.50 -18.51 -1.44
CA LYS A 139 -5.06 -18.24 -1.26
C LYS A 139 -4.64 -18.09 0.21
N PHE A 140 -5.44 -17.37 1.01
CA PHE A 140 -5.14 -17.07 2.40
C PHE A 140 -5.24 -18.27 3.34
N GLU A 141 -5.90 -19.36 2.96
CA GLU A 141 -5.95 -20.60 3.74
C GLU A 141 -4.65 -21.40 3.63
N HIS A 142 -3.93 -21.25 2.51
CA HIS A 142 -2.71 -22.01 2.22
C HIS A 142 -1.43 -21.28 2.62
N LEU A 143 -1.50 -19.98 2.93
CA LEU A 143 -0.33 -19.21 3.31
C LEU A 143 0.10 -19.52 4.75
N PRO A 144 1.37 -19.93 4.97
CA PRO A 144 1.86 -20.20 6.31
C PRO A 144 1.93 -18.90 7.13
N ALA A 145 1.68 -19.04 8.43
CA ALA A 145 1.90 -17.93 9.35
C ALA A 145 3.41 -17.67 9.54
N PRO A 146 3.88 -16.42 9.45
CA PRO A 146 5.26 -16.10 9.80
C PRO A 146 5.53 -16.39 11.28
N SER A 147 6.80 -16.66 11.62
CA SER A 147 7.22 -16.80 13.02
C SER A 147 7.27 -15.43 13.69
N ARG A 148 7.20 -15.40 15.02
CA ARG A 148 7.27 -14.17 15.82
C ARG A 148 8.52 -13.35 15.52
N GLU A 149 9.67 -14.00 15.40
CA GLU A 149 10.96 -13.36 15.14
C GLU A 149 10.97 -12.67 13.77
N ARG A 150 10.38 -13.30 12.75
CA ARG A 150 10.28 -12.70 11.41
C ARG A 150 9.33 -11.52 11.38
N THR A 151 8.19 -11.63 12.06
CA THR A 151 7.25 -10.50 12.18
C THR A 151 7.93 -9.31 12.86
N LEU A 152 8.66 -9.53 13.96
CA LEU A 152 9.41 -8.47 14.63
C LEU A 152 10.51 -7.86 13.77
N ALA A 153 11.22 -8.69 13.00
CA ALA A 153 12.26 -8.21 12.08
C ALA A 153 11.71 -7.28 10.98
N ARG A 154 10.42 -7.40 10.62
CA ARG A 154 9.74 -6.49 9.68
C ARG A 154 9.44 -5.12 10.30
N GLY A 155 9.29 -5.05 11.61
CA GLY A 155 9.07 -3.82 12.37
C GLY A 155 7.82 -3.83 13.25
N VAL A 156 7.54 -2.68 13.85
CA VAL A 156 6.39 -2.49 14.78
C VAL A 156 5.09 -2.09 14.08
N THR A 157 5.10 -1.99 12.76
CA THR A 157 3.92 -1.71 11.93
C THR A 157 3.76 -2.78 10.87
N ALA A 158 2.53 -3.11 10.50
CA ALA A 158 2.26 -4.15 9.51
C ALA A 158 1.10 -3.79 8.58
N PHE A 159 1.17 -4.32 7.35
CA PHE A 159 0.04 -4.36 6.44
C PHE A 159 -0.79 -5.62 6.66
N LEU A 160 -2.11 -5.49 6.58
CA LEU A 160 -3.05 -6.59 6.67
C LEU A 160 -4.08 -6.47 5.57
N THR A 161 -3.97 -7.29 4.52
CA THR A 161 -4.96 -7.31 3.45
C THR A 161 -6.28 -7.87 3.97
N VAL A 162 -7.38 -7.13 3.85
CA VAL A 162 -8.72 -7.57 4.26
C VAL A 162 -9.61 -7.91 3.06
N GLN A 163 -9.22 -7.45 1.88
CA GLN A 163 -10.00 -7.54 0.65
C GLN A 163 -9.08 -7.53 -0.56
N GLU A 164 -9.47 -8.20 -1.63
CA GLU A 164 -8.78 -8.17 -2.92
C GLU A 164 -9.76 -7.90 -4.06
N GLY A 165 -9.24 -7.38 -5.17
CA GLY A 165 -10.06 -7.05 -6.34
C GLY A 165 -10.95 -5.81 -6.12
N CYS A 166 -11.66 -5.41 -7.17
CA CYS A 166 -12.48 -4.20 -7.11
C CYS A 166 -13.56 -4.18 -8.19
N ASP A 167 -14.80 -3.89 -7.81
CA ASP A 167 -15.95 -3.87 -8.73
C ASP A 167 -16.36 -2.47 -9.17
N LYS A 168 -15.51 -1.45 -8.97
CA LYS A 168 -15.83 -0.07 -9.37
C LYS A 168 -15.70 0.18 -10.87
N PHE A 169 -14.87 -0.60 -11.58
CA PHE A 169 -14.62 -0.45 -13.02
C PHE A 169 -14.40 1.01 -13.44
N CYS A 170 -13.57 1.74 -12.68
CA CYS A 170 -13.16 3.10 -13.07
C CYS A 170 -12.46 3.02 -14.43
N SER A 171 -12.81 3.92 -15.36
CA SER A 171 -12.44 3.76 -16.78
C SER A 171 -10.94 3.78 -17.06
N PHE A 172 -10.13 4.28 -16.12
CA PHE A 172 -8.66 4.30 -16.17
C PHE A 172 -7.98 3.15 -15.43
N CYS A 173 -8.72 2.35 -14.66
CA CYS A 173 -8.15 1.45 -13.67
C CYS A 173 -8.00 0.02 -14.22
N VAL A 174 -6.79 -0.53 -14.12
CA VAL A 174 -6.47 -1.92 -14.54
C VAL A 174 -6.85 -2.97 -13.49
N VAL A 175 -7.11 -2.56 -12.26
CA VAL A 175 -7.29 -3.45 -11.11
C VAL A 175 -8.28 -4.60 -11.37
N PRO A 176 -9.51 -4.35 -11.89
CA PRO A 176 -10.48 -5.43 -12.09
C PRO A 176 -9.95 -6.55 -13.00
N TYR A 177 -9.06 -6.21 -13.94
CA TYR A 177 -8.46 -7.15 -14.88
C TYR A 177 -7.21 -7.83 -14.34
N THR A 178 -6.53 -7.21 -13.37
CA THR A 178 -5.26 -7.73 -12.80
C THR A 178 -5.37 -8.36 -11.42
N ARG A 179 -6.49 -8.16 -10.72
CA ARG A 179 -6.71 -8.73 -9.37
C ARG A 179 -8.07 -9.41 -9.22
N GLY A 180 -8.94 -9.32 -10.23
CA GLY A 180 -10.25 -9.95 -10.25
C GLY A 180 -11.34 -9.11 -9.59
N THR A 181 -12.49 -9.76 -9.40
CA THR A 181 -13.67 -9.21 -8.72
C THR A 181 -13.37 -8.95 -7.25
N GLU A 182 -14.16 -8.07 -6.67
CA GLU A 182 -14.07 -7.73 -5.26
C GLU A 182 -14.41 -8.94 -4.36
N ILE A 183 -13.48 -9.34 -3.48
CA ILE A 183 -13.64 -10.45 -2.53
C ILE A 183 -13.12 -10.00 -1.17
N SER A 184 -13.99 -10.07 -0.16
CA SER A 184 -13.65 -9.77 1.24
C SER A 184 -13.23 -11.04 1.97
N ARG A 185 -12.17 -10.97 2.77
CA ARG A 185 -11.75 -12.08 3.63
C ARG A 185 -12.77 -12.28 4.77
N PRO A 186 -13.01 -13.51 5.25
CA PRO A 186 -13.82 -13.73 6.44
C PRO A 186 -13.24 -13.03 7.67
N VAL A 187 -14.10 -12.47 8.53
CA VAL A 187 -13.71 -11.69 9.72
C VAL A 187 -12.78 -12.48 10.63
N ALA A 188 -13.10 -13.75 10.88
CA ALA A 188 -12.31 -14.61 11.77
C ALA A 188 -10.86 -14.76 11.30
N ARG A 189 -10.62 -14.82 9.97
CA ARG A 189 -9.27 -14.93 9.41
C ARG A 189 -8.48 -13.63 9.57
N VAL A 190 -9.12 -12.49 9.34
CA VAL A 190 -8.51 -11.16 9.52
C VAL A 190 -8.14 -10.93 10.99
N VAL A 191 -9.08 -11.21 11.90
CA VAL A 191 -8.88 -11.07 13.35
C VAL A 191 -7.74 -11.97 13.83
N GLN A 192 -7.72 -13.24 13.42
CA GLN A 192 -6.66 -14.17 13.83
C GLN A 192 -5.27 -13.72 13.34
N GLU A 193 -5.17 -13.15 12.14
CA GLU A 193 -3.90 -12.61 11.64
C GLU A 193 -3.48 -11.34 12.41
N ALA A 194 -4.42 -10.45 12.72
CA ALA A 194 -4.17 -9.27 13.53
C ALA A 194 -3.72 -9.62 14.96
N GLU A 195 -4.36 -10.61 15.60
CA GLU A 195 -3.97 -11.12 16.93
C GLU A 195 -2.54 -11.70 16.91
N ARG A 196 -2.17 -12.43 15.86
CA ARG A 196 -0.79 -12.91 15.69
C ARG A 196 0.20 -11.76 15.53
N LEU A 197 -0.11 -10.75 14.72
CA LEU A 197 0.72 -9.56 14.56
C LEU A 197 0.91 -8.83 15.91
N ALA A 198 -0.18 -8.59 16.65
CA ALA A 198 -0.14 -7.94 17.95
C ALA A 198 0.70 -8.74 18.97
N SER A 199 0.48 -10.05 19.06
CA SER A 199 1.26 -10.95 19.94
C SER A 199 2.76 -10.98 19.62
N ALA A 200 3.11 -10.69 18.35
CA ALA A 200 4.50 -10.59 17.94
C ALA A 200 5.13 -9.27 18.37
N GLY A 201 4.35 -8.21 18.62
CA GLY A 201 4.83 -6.87 19.00
C GLY A 201 4.51 -5.78 17.97
N VAL A 202 3.68 -6.07 16.97
CA VAL A 202 3.16 -5.04 16.04
C VAL A 202 2.16 -4.16 16.79
N ARG A 203 2.40 -2.86 16.78
CA ARG A 203 1.60 -1.83 17.47
C ARG A 203 0.62 -1.12 16.54
N GLU A 204 0.90 -1.09 15.24
CA GLU A 204 0.04 -0.45 14.23
C GLU A 204 -0.24 -1.41 13.05
N VAL A 205 -1.52 -1.55 12.69
CA VAL A 205 -1.94 -2.30 11.50
C VAL A 205 -2.63 -1.36 10.51
N THR A 206 -2.19 -1.41 9.26
CA THR A 206 -2.87 -0.75 8.13
C THR A 206 -3.61 -1.80 7.30
N LEU A 207 -4.94 -1.73 7.31
CA LEU A 207 -5.82 -2.57 6.51
C LEU A 207 -5.70 -2.21 5.02
N LEU A 208 -5.49 -3.22 4.18
CA LEU A 208 -5.35 -3.05 2.73
C LEU A 208 -6.51 -3.70 1.97
N GLY A 209 -6.94 -3.01 0.92
CA GLY A 209 -7.79 -3.51 -0.14
C GLY A 209 -7.59 -2.65 -1.39
N GLN A 210 -8.13 -3.04 -2.55
CA GLN A 210 -8.21 -2.14 -3.69
C GLN A 210 -9.35 -1.12 -3.54
N ASN A 211 -10.33 -1.43 -2.71
CA ASN A 211 -11.39 -0.53 -2.28
C ASN A 211 -11.81 -0.86 -0.83
N VAL A 212 -10.88 -0.64 0.10
CA VAL A 212 -10.93 -1.21 1.46
C VAL A 212 -12.23 -0.93 2.23
N ASN A 213 -12.87 0.22 1.99
CA ASN A 213 -14.10 0.61 2.65
C ASN A 213 -15.37 0.01 2.03
N ALA A 214 -15.24 -0.82 0.98
CA ALA A 214 -16.31 -1.72 0.52
C ALA A 214 -16.23 -3.10 1.15
N TYR A 215 -15.37 -3.34 2.15
CA TYR A 215 -15.27 -4.62 2.85
C TYR A 215 -16.65 -5.10 3.36
N HIS A 216 -16.96 -6.36 3.06
CA HIS A 216 -18.19 -7.06 3.42
C HIS A 216 -17.86 -8.54 3.71
N GLY A 217 -17.08 -8.78 4.76
CA GLY A 217 -16.63 -10.14 5.11
C GLY A 217 -17.65 -10.89 5.96
N GLU A 218 -17.70 -12.22 5.81
CA GLU A 218 -18.52 -13.10 6.66
C GLU A 218 -18.04 -13.04 8.11
N GLY A 219 -18.96 -12.70 9.01
CA GLY A 219 -18.78 -12.68 10.45
C GLY A 219 -18.93 -14.05 11.10
N PRO A 220 -18.55 -14.20 12.38
CA PRO A 220 -18.73 -15.45 13.13
C PRO A 220 -20.22 -15.85 13.31
N ASP A 221 -21.13 -14.89 13.15
CA ASP A 221 -22.59 -15.06 13.15
C ASP A 221 -23.16 -15.44 11.77
N GLY A 222 -22.31 -15.62 10.75
CA GLY A 222 -22.70 -15.83 9.35
C GLY A 222 -23.24 -14.56 8.66
N ALA A 223 -23.33 -13.43 9.38
CA ALA A 223 -23.76 -12.16 8.82
C ALA A 223 -22.60 -11.43 8.16
N SER A 224 -22.87 -10.64 7.13
CA SER A 224 -21.87 -9.76 6.52
C SER A 224 -21.51 -8.61 7.46
N TRP A 225 -20.22 -8.39 7.71
CA TRP A 225 -19.69 -7.27 8.47
C TRP A 225 -19.07 -6.22 7.54
N ASN A 226 -19.41 -4.95 7.76
CA ASN A 226 -18.75 -3.83 7.07
C ASN A 226 -17.38 -3.50 7.69
N LEU A 227 -16.63 -2.59 7.05
CA LEU A 227 -15.30 -2.19 7.53
C LEU A 227 -15.35 -1.60 8.94
N ALA A 228 -16.36 -0.80 9.25
CA ALA A 228 -16.51 -0.16 10.57
C ALA A 228 -16.59 -1.19 11.70
N ARG A 229 -17.44 -2.23 11.53
CA ARG A 229 -17.57 -3.32 12.51
C ARG A 229 -16.30 -4.15 12.62
N LEU A 230 -15.60 -4.41 11.51
CA LEU A 230 -14.29 -5.07 11.55
C LEU A 230 -13.28 -4.25 12.34
N VAL A 231 -13.14 -2.95 12.06
CA VAL A 231 -12.20 -2.05 12.74
C VAL A 231 -12.51 -1.98 14.24
N ALA A 232 -13.79 -1.91 14.64
CA ALA A 232 -14.19 -1.96 16.04
C ALA A 232 -13.68 -3.23 16.73
N ARG A 233 -13.88 -4.41 16.12
CA ARG A 233 -13.37 -5.68 16.67
C ARG A 233 -11.84 -5.74 16.72
N LEU A 234 -11.14 -5.17 15.74
CA LEU A 234 -9.68 -5.11 15.76
C LEU A 234 -9.15 -4.16 16.83
N ALA A 235 -9.88 -3.09 17.15
CA ALA A 235 -9.50 -2.12 18.18
C ALA A 235 -9.52 -2.72 19.60
N GLU A 236 -10.24 -3.83 19.79
CA GLU A 236 -10.30 -4.59 21.04
C GLU A 236 -9.08 -5.52 21.25
N ILE A 237 -8.24 -5.73 20.23
CA ILE A 237 -7.08 -6.64 20.32
C ILE A 237 -6.01 -6.02 21.23
N PRO A 238 -5.63 -6.69 22.34
CA PRO A 238 -4.58 -6.18 23.23
C PRO A 238 -3.24 -6.03 22.49
N GLY A 239 -2.56 -4.90 22.71
CA GLY A 239 -1.28 -4.58 22.08
C GLY A 239 -1.36 -3.94 20.69
N LEU A 240 -2.56 -3.86 20.10
CA LEU A 240 -2.79 -3.18 18.82
C LEU A 240 -3.32 -1.75 19.04
N ASP A 241 -2.42 -0.79 19.23
CA ASP A 241 -2.77 0.59 19.61
C ASP A 241 -3.30 1.44 18.45
N ARG A 242 -2.91 1.12 17.21
CA ARG A 242 -3.24 1.94 16.04
C ARG A 242 -3.77 1.11 14.88
N LEU A 243 -4.86 1.59 14.32
CA LEU A 243 -5.50 1.07 13.13
C LEU A 243 -5.56 2.15 12.06
N ARG A 244 -5.31 1.73 10.83
CA ARG A 244 -5.46 2.54 9.63
C ARG A 244 -6.08 1.70 8.54
N TYR A 245 -6.57 2.36 7.50
CA TYR A 245 -6.90 1.73 6.25
C TYR A 245 -6.51 2.64 5.10
N THR A 246 -6.29 2.08 3.91
CA THR A 246 -5.99 2.87 2.73
C THR A 246 -6.57 2.26 1.47
N THR A 247 -6.72 3.10 0.45
CA THR A 247 -7.41 2.85 -0.82
C THR A 247 -8.93 2.80 -0.63
N SER A 248 -9.52 3.96 -0.34
CA SER A 248 -10.96 4.12 -0.11
C SER A 248 -11.67 4.71 -1.33
N HIS A 249 -12.97 4.45 -1.47
CA HIS A 249 -13.81 5.09 -2.47
C HIS A 249 -14.88 5.97 -1.80
N PRO A 250 -15.09 7.24 -2.23
CA PRO A 250 -16.07 8.15 -1.60
C PRO A 250 -17.48 7.57 -1.45
N ARG A 251 -17.93 6.79 -2.43
CA ARG A 251 -19.25 6.11 -2.41
C ARG A 251 -19.44 5.08 -1.30
N ASP A 252 -18.35 4.51 -0.77
CA ASP A 252 -18.41 3.47 0.25
C ASP A 252 -17.99 4.03 1.63
N MET A 253 -17.99 5.35 1.78
CA MET A 253 -17.78 6.00 3.07
C MET A 253 -19.14 6.20 3.75
N ASP A 254 -19.60 5.14 4.41
CA ASP A 254 -20.89 5.10 5.11
C ASP A 254 -20.85 5.78 6.50
N ASP A 255 -22.02 5.91 7.10
CA ASP A 255 -22.20 6.59 8.38
C ASP A 255 -21.53 5.85 9.53
N ASP A 256 -21.48 4.51 9.46
CA ASP A 256 -20.81 3.66 10.45
C ASP A 256 -19.31 3.90 10.45
N LEU A 257 -18.67 4.01 9.28
CA LEU A 257 -17.24 4.27 9.17
C LEU A 257 -16.88 5.72 9.56
N ILE A 258 -17.78 6.68 9.32
CA ILE A 258 -17.64 8.05 9.85
C ILE A 258 -17.75 8.04 11.37
N ALA A 259 -18.72 7.32 11.94
CA ALA A 259 -18.88 7.15 13.38
C ALA A 259 -17.67 6.45 14.01
N ALA A 260 -17.09 5.44 13.35
CA ALA A 260 -15.88 4.78 13.81
C ALA A 260 -14.70 5.74 13.99
N HIS A 261 -14.53 6.72 13.09
CA HIS A 261 -13.51 7.77 13.26
C HIS A 261 -13.77 8.65 14.48
N ARG A 262 -15.04 8.89 14.85
CA ARG A 262 -15.39 9.62 16.07
C ARG A 262 -15.12 8.80 17.33
N ASP A 263 -15.55 7.53 17.32
CA ASP A 263 -15.71 6.72 18.53
C ASP A 263 -14.48 5.87 18.87
N LEU A 264 -13.66 5.49 17.88
CA LEU A 264 -12.53 4.57 18.08
C LEU A 264 -11.20 5.35 18.12
N PRO A 265 -10.59 5.58 19.30
CA PRO A 265 -9.31 6.29 19.39
C PRO A 265 -8.15 5.54 18.73
N GLN A 266 -8.25 4.22 18.56
CA GLN A 266 -7.29 3.39 17.82
C GLN A 266 -7.33 3.69 16.32
N LEU A 267 -8.48 4.11 15.76
CA LEU A 267 -8.58 4.47 14.36
C LEU A 267 -7.95 5.85 14.15
N MET A 268 -6.77 5.86 13.55
CA MET A 268 -5.96 7.07 13.47
C MET A 268 -6.62 8.14 12.59
N PRO A 269 -6.49 9.44 12.94
CA PRO A 269 -7.16 10.55 12.27
C PRO A 269 -6.50 10.92 10.93
N TYR A 270 -6.24 9.92 10.09
CA TYR A 270 -5.71 10.07 8.74
C TYR A 270 -6.58 9.27 7.79
N LEU A 271 -7.16 9.94 6.81
CA LEU A 271 -8.04 9.32 5.83
C LEU A 271 -7.53 9.57 4.42
N HIS A 272 -7.19 8.49 3.73
CA HIS A 272 -6.92 8.50 2.31
C HIS A 272 -8.23 8.25 1.53
N LEU A 273 -8.77 9.30 0.90
CA LEU A 273 -10.06 9.29 0.21
C LEU A 273 -9.97 9.94 -1.20
N PRO A 274 -9.48 9.20 -2.20
CA PRO A 274 -9.35 9.67 -3.58
C PRO A 274 -10.65 10.10 -4.27
N VAL A 275 -10.70 11.35 -4.74
CA VAL A 275 -11.75 11.86 -5.63
C VAL A 275 -11.36 11.71 -7.11
N GLN A 276 -10.06 11.75 -7.44
CA GLN A 276 -9.45 11.66 -8.77
C GLN A 276 -9.50 12.96 -9.61
N SER A 277 -10.61 13.70 -9.57
CA SER A 277 -10.78 15.00 -10.23
C SER A 277 -11.80 15.86 -9.47
N GLY A 278 -11.74 17.18 -9.61
CA GLY A 278 -12.80 18.07 -9.12
C GLY A 278 -13.88 18.41 -10.13
N SER A 279 -13.77 17.92 -11.38
CA SER A 279 -14.77 18.16 -12.41
C SER A 279 -15.78 17.03 -12.51
N ASP A 280 -17.07 17.34 -12.36
CA ASP A 280 -18.15 16.35 -12.48
C ASP A 280 -18.17 15.67 -13.86
N ARG A 281 -17.81 16.40 -14.91
CA ARG A 281 -17.71 15.86 -16.27
C ARG A 281 -16.60 14.81 -16.38
N ILE A 282 -15.43 15.09 -15.80
CA ILE A 282 -14.30 14.15 -15.77
C ILE A 282 -14.57 13.00 -14.82
N LEU A 283 -15.16 13.23 -13.64
CA LEU A 283 -15.59 12.19 -12.71
C LEU A 283 -16.59 11.22 -13.36
N ALA A 284 -17.55 11.74 -14.13
CA ALA A 284 -18.47 10.92 -14.92
C ALA A 284 -17.73 10.11 -16.00
N ALA A 285 -16.81 10.74 -16.74
CA ALA A 285 -15.99 10.06 -17.75
C ALA A 285 -15.07 8.98 -17.14
N MET A 286 -14.62 9.18 -15.90
CA MET A 286 -13.85 8.23 -15.11
C MET A 286 -14.70 7.08 -14.52
N ASN A 287 -16.04 7.12 -14.67
CA ASN A 287 -17.01 6.22 -14.03
C ASN A 287 -16.90 6.22 -12.48
N ARG A 288 -16.72 7.41 -11.87
CA ARG A 288 -16.60 7.55 -10.41
C ARG A 288 -17.94 7.49 -9.67
N ARG A 289 -19.04 7.80 -10.35
CA ARG A 289 -20.42 7.77 -9.83
C ARG A 289 -20.63 8.60 -8.54
N HIS A 290 -19.91 9.70 -8.42
CA HIS A 290 -20.11 10.77 -7.43
C HIS A 290 -19.72 12.11 -8.05
N THR A 291 -20.10 13.20 -7.38
CA THR A 291 -19.82 14.57 -7.80
C THR A 291 -18.88 15.27 -6.82
N ALA A 292 -18.25 16.36 -7.26
CA ALA A 292 -17.45 17.25 -6.43
C ALA A 292 -18.25 17.79 -5.24
N ALA A 293 -19.47 18.29 -5.47
CA ALA A 293 -20.33 18.78 -4.40
C ALA A 293 -20.73 17.67 -3.40
N GLY A 294 -20.95 16.44 -3.88
CA GLY A 294 -21.21 15.28 -3.00
C GLY A 294 -19.98 14.91 -2.16
N TYR A 295 -18.79 14.97 -2.76
CA TYR A 295 -17.54 14.74 -2.06
C TYR A 295 -17.28 15.80 -0.97
N LEU A 296 -17.50 17.07 -1.26
CA LEU A 296 -17.31 18.15 -0.27
C LEU A 296 -18.24 17.98 0.94
N ARG A 297 -19.53 17.69 0.71
CA ARG A 297 -20.46 17.37 1.81
C ARG A 297 -20.03 16.16 2.62
N LEU A 298 -19.46 15.14 1.98
CA LEU A 298 -18.91 13.99 2.67
C LEU A 298 -17.73 14.39 3.56
N ILE A 299 -16.81 15.22 3.05
CA ILE A 299 -15.68 15.76 3.84
C ILE A 299 -16.15 16.58 5.04
N GLU A 300 -17.19 17.41 4.88
CA GLU A 300 -17.78 18.18 5.99
C GLU A 300 -18.28 17.26 7.12
N ARG A 301 -19.01 16.19 6.76
CA ARG A 301 -19.50 15.20 7.73
C ARG A 301 -18.37 14.47 8.45
N ILE A 302 -17.33 14.09 7.71
CA ILE A 302 -16.13 13.45 8.28
C ILE A 302 -15.44 14.38 9.28
N ARG A 303 -15.26 15.66 8.93
CA ARG A 303 -14.64 16.66 9.82
C ARG A 303 -15.50 16.99 11.03
N ALA A 304 -16.83 16.98 10.89
CA ALA A 304 -17.73 17.14 12.02
C ALA A 304 -17.59 15.97 13.02
N ALA A 305 -17.40 14.75 12.52
CA ALA A 305 -17.17 13.56 13.35
C ALA A 305 -15.76 13.50 13.96
N ARG A 306 -14.73 13.91 13.21
CA ARG A 306 -13.33 13.91 13.63
C ARG A 306 -12.60 15.20 13.21
N PRO A 307 -12.64 16.26 14.04
CA PRO A 307 -12.15 17.60 13.66
C PRO A 307 -10.65 17.69 13.33
N ASP A 308 -9.83 16.84 13.92
CA ASP A 308 -8.37 16.77 13.71
C ASP A 308 -7.99 15.82 12.55
N ILE A 309 -8.95 15.33 11.75
CA ILE A 309 -8.64 14.40 10.65
C ILE A 309 -7.84 15.08 9.53
N ALA A 310 -6.73 14.45 9.15
CA ALA A 310 -5.97 14.85 7.96
C ALA A 310 -6.38 14.02 6.76
N LEU A 311 -6.48 14.67 5.61
CA LEU A 311 -6.90 14.04 4.36
C LEU A 311 -5.72 13.82 3.43
N SER A 312 -5.76 12.68 2.76
CA SER A 312 -4.96 12.37 1.59
C SER A 312 -5.85 11.99 0.41
N GLY A 313 -5.43 12.31 -0.81
CA GLY A 313 -6.19 12.00 -2.03
C GLY A 313 -5.31 11.53 -3.18
N ASP A 314 -5.96 11.06 -4.24
CA ASP A 314 -5.32 10.84 -5.54
C ASP A 314 -5.96 11.76 -6.58
N PHE A 315 -5.13 12.25 -7.50
CA PHE A 315 -5.54 13.09 -8.62
C PHE A 315 -4.85 12.64 -9.90
N ILE A 316 -5.64 12.58 -10.98
CA ILE A 316 -5.15 12.27 -12.33
C ILE A 316 -5.39 13.50 -13.20
N VAL A 317 -4.30 14.14 -13.64
CA VAL A 317 -4.36 15.26 -14.58
C VAL A 317 -4.21 14.78 -16.02
N GLY A 318 -4.86 15.49 -16.94
CA GLY A 318 -4.82 15.22 -18.37
C GLY A 318 -5.55 13.94 -18.78
N PHE A 319 -6.62 13.59 -18.05
CA PHE A 319 -7.53 12.52 -18.47
C PHE A 319 -8.08 12.82 -19.89
N PRO A 320 -8.38 11.80 -20.73
CA PRO A 320 -8.86 12.04 -22.09
C PRO A 320 -10.10 12.94 -22.10
N GLY A 321 -9.99 14.06 -22.82
CA GLY A 321 -11.01 15.09 -22.92
C GLY A 321 -10.97 16.18 -21.83
N GLU A 322 -10.01 16.19 -20.90
CA GLU A 322 -9.87 17.21 -19.84
C GLU A 322 -9.46 18.60 -20.40
N THR A 323 -10.32 19.59 -20.19
CA THR A 323 -10.10 20.99 -20.58
C THR A 323 -9.49 21.79 -19.43
N ASP A 324 -9.09 23.03 -19.70
CA ASP A 324 -8.55 23.92 -18.67
C ASP A 324 -9.58 24.25 -17.59
N ALA A 325 -10.87 24.36 -17.95
CA ALA A 325 -11.94 24.59 -16.99
C ALA A 325 -12.09 23.43 -15.99
N ASP A 326 -12.04 22.17 -16.47
CA ASP A 326 -12.13 21.00 -15.59
C ASP A 326 -10.91 20.88 -14.65
N PHE A 327 -9.75 21.32 -15.13
CA PHE A 327 -8.55 21.38 -14.31
C PHE A 327 -8.65 22.47 -13.23
N GLU A 328 -9.19 23.65 -13.54
CA GLU A 328 -9.46 24.68 -12.54
C GLU A 328 -10.50 24.25 -11.51
N GLU A 329 -11.53 23.50 -11.90
CA GLU A 329 -12.48 22.85 -10.97
C GLU A 329 -11.75 21.89 -10.02
N THR A 330 -10.77 21.14 -10.53
CA THR A 330 -9.91 20.26 -9.72
C THR A 330 -9.08 21.06 -8.72
N LEU A 331 -8.44 22.16 -9.13
CA LEU A 331 -7.70 23.02 -8.20
C LEU A 331 -8.62 23.67 -7.16
N THR A 332 -9.84 24.05 -7.55
CA THR A 332 -10.84 24.61 -6.63
C THR A 332 -11.21 23.63 -5.54
N LEU A 333 -11.56 22.38 -5.90
CA LEU A 333 -11.84 21.33 -4.92
C LEU A 333 -10.64 21.10 -3.98
N VAL A 334 -9.41 21.07 -4.52
CA VAL A 334 -8.20 20.88 -3.69
C VAL A 334 -8.03 22.04 -2.69
N ARG A 335 -8.28 23.29 -3.11
CA ARG A 335 -8.24 24.46 -2.22
C ARG A 335 -9.26 24.36 -1.09
N GLU A 336 -10.50 23.99 -1.41
CA GLU A 336 -11.59 23.87 -0.43
C GLU A 336 -11.37 22.74 0.57
N VAL A 337 -10.90 21.59 0.08
CA VAL A 337 -10.65 20.44 0.95
C VAL A 337 -9.44 20.69 1.83
N GLY A 338 -8.30 21.14 1.30
CA GLY A 338 -7.08 21.29 2.10
C GLY A 338 -6.46 19.94 2.47
N TYR A 339 -5.66 19.37 1.57
CA TYR A 339 -5.04 18.07 1.76
C TYR A 339 -3.71 18.18 2.51
N LEU A 340 -3.45 17.24 3.42
CA LEU A 340 -2.12 17.06 4.03
C LEU A 340 -1.14 16.45 3.02
N SER A 341 -1.63 15.59 2.13
CA SER A 341 -0.83 15.00 1.07
C SER A 341 -1.73 14.59 -0.08
N ALA A 342 -1.17 14.44 -1.27
CA ALA A 342 -1.88 13.79 -2.36
C ALA A 342 -0.91 13.06 -3.27
N PHE A 343 -1.35 11.94 -3.84
CA PHE A 343 -0.67 11.32 -4.95
C PHE A 343 -1.20 11.93 -6.25
N THR A 344 -0.31 12.53 -7.02
CA THR A 344 -0.66 13.26 -8.25
C THR A 344 -0.01 12.56 -9.43
N PHE A 345 -0.81 12.27 -10.46
CA PHE A 345 -0.38 11.50 -11.60
C PHE A 345 -0.81 12.17 -12.89
N LYS A 346 0.02 12.04 -13.93
CA LYS A 346 -0.44 12.25 -15.30
C LYS A 346 -1.25 11.03 -15.72
N TYR A 347 -2.32 11.25 -16.47
CA TYR A 347 -3.02 10.15 -17.10
C TYR A 347 -2.07 9.39 -18.04
N SER A 348 -1.94 8.09 -17.78
CA SER A 348 -1.16 7.15 -18.57
C SER A 348 -2.11 6.07 -19.09
N PRO A 349 -2.25 5.91 -20.43
CA PRO A 349 -3.15 4.92 -20.99
C PRO A 349 -2.67 3.51 -20.63
N ARG A 350 -3.62 2.67 -20.22
CA ARG A 350 -3.34 1.27 -19.85
C ARG A 350 -4.06 0.34 -20.82
N PRO A 351 -3.33 -0.52 -21.54
CA PRO A 351 -3.95 -1.52 -22.41
C PRO A 351 -5.08 -2.27 -21.69
N GLY A 352 -6.23 -2.41 -22.36
CA GLY A 352 -7.41 -3.08 -21.82
C GLY A 352 -8.35 -2.19 -20.99
N THR A 353 -7.96 -0.96 -20.61
CA THR A 353 -8.86 -0.04 -19.90
C THR A 353 -9.75 0.76 -20.85
N PRO A 354 -11.02 1.05 -20.49
CA PRO A 354 -11.91 1.82 -21.36
C PRO A 354 -11.38 3.21 -21.75
N ALA A 355 -10.60 3.87 -20.87
CA ALA A 355 -10.04 5.19 -21.16
C ALA A 355 -8.88 5.16 -22.16
N ALA A 356 -8.17 4.04 -22.30
CA ALA A 356 -6.97 3.96 -23.13
C ALA A 356 -7.26 4.14 -24.62
N GLY A 357 -8.44 3.72 -25.08
CA GLY A 357 -8.89 3.86 -26.46
C GLY A 357 -9.69 5.14 -26.75
N ARG A 358 -9.81 6.06 -25.79
CA ARG A 358 -10.60 7.29 -25.99
C ARG A 358 -9.82 8.35 -26.76
N ASP A 359 -10.53 9.04 -27.63
CA ASP A 359 -10.05 10.27 -28.27
C ASP A 359 -9.87 11.41 -27.26
N GLY A 360 -9.28 12.51 -27.71
CA GLY A 360 -9.08 13.70 -26.88
C GLY A 360 -7.94 13.53 -25.86
N GLN A 361 -6.92 12.74 -26.19
CA GLN A 361 -5.71 12.66 -25.36
C GLN A 361 -5.08 14.05 -25.19
N VAL A 362 -4.81 14.42 -23.94
CA VAL A 362 -4.20 15.72 -23.62
C VAL A 362 -2.70 15.69 -23.95
N PRO A 363 -2.13 16.73 -24.58
CA PRO A 363 -0.70 16.80 -24.88
C PRO A 363 0.17 16.71 -23.62
N GLU A 364 1.31 16.03 -23.72
CA GLU A 364 2.20 15.78 -22.57
C GLU A 364 2.73 17.06 -21.90
N ALA A 365 2.97 18.12 -22.69
CA ALA A 365 3.36 19.43 -22.16
C ALA A 365 2.28 20.01 -21.24
N VAL A 366 1.00 19.90 -21.62
CA VAL A 366 -0.14 20.35 -20.81
C VAL A 366 -0.29 19.49 -19.55
N LYS A 367 -0.13 18.16 -19.67
CA LYS A 367 -0.12 17.26 -18.50
C LYS A 367 0.96 17.63 -17.49
N THR A 368 2.13 18.03 -17.99
CA THR A 368 3.27 18.47 -17.16
C THR A 368 2.96 19.77 -16.43
N GLU A 369 2.50 20.79 -17.14
CA GLU A 369 2.13 22.08 -16.54
C GLU A 369 1.03 21.91 -15.46
N ARG A 370 -0.02 21.13 -15.75
CA ARG A 370 -1.10 20.85 -14.81
C ARG A 370 -0.60 20.09 -13.58
N LEU A 371 0.26 19.08 -13.77
CA LEU A 371 0.84 18.33 -12.66
C LEU A 371 1.64 19.25 -11.74
N ASP A 372 2.50 20.10 -12.31
CA ASP A 372 3.36 21.01 -11.54
C ASP A 372 2.53 22.00 -10.71
N ARG A 373 1.46 22.56 -11.30
CA ARG A 373 0.54 23.48 -10.60
C ARG A 373 -0.22 22.79 -9.46
N LEU A 374 -0.73 21.59 -9.72
CA LEU A 374 -1.42 20.81 -8.69
C LEU A 374 -0.46 20.43 -7.55
N GLN A 375 0.77 20.01 -7.87
CA GLN A 375 1.79 19.70 -6.89
C GLN A 375 2.19 20.93 -6.07
N ALA A 376 2.32 22.10 -6.70
CA ALA A 376 2.61 23.34 -6.00
C ALA A 376 1.54 23.65 -4.95
N LEU A 377 0.26 23.55 -5.30
CA LEU A 377 -0.86 23.76 -4.37
C LEU A 377 -0.87 22.74 -3.22
N VAL A 378 -0.72 21.44 -3.52
CA VAL A 378 -0.68 20.40 -2.47
C VAL A 378 0.51 20.60 -1.55
N ASN A 379 1.68 20.98 -2.09
CA ASN A 379 2.88 21.25 -1.29
C ASN A 379 2.70 22.48 -0.38
N GLU A 380 2.02 23.52 -0.86
CA GLU A 380 1.65 24.68 -0.05
C GLU A 380 0.77 24.26 1.14
N GLN A 381 -0.29 23.49 0.89
CA GLN A 381 -1.19 22.99 1.93
C GLN A 381 -0.48 22.06 2.92
N THR A 382 0.40 21.20 2.42
CA THR A 382 1.25 20.30 3.23
C THR A 382 2.14 21.13 4.17
N ARG A 383 2.82 22.16 3.64
CA ARG A 383 3.66 23.06 4.45
C ARG A 383 2.85 23.80 5.49
N ALA A 384 1.66 24.31 5.12
CA ALA A 384 0.76 24.99 6.04
C ALA A 384 0.30 24.05 7.17
N PHE A 385 -0.04 22.80 6.87
CA PHE A 385 -0.39 21.80 7.89
C PHE A 385 0.79 21.52 8.81
N ASN A 386 1.97 21.22 8.25
CA ASN A 386 3.17 20.94 9.03
C ASN A 386 3.54 22.12 9.94
N ALA A 387 3.44 23.36 9.46
CA ALA A 387 3.72 24.56 10.26
C ALA A 387 2.82 24.66 11.50
N ARG A 388 1.53 24.31 11.37
CA ARG A 388 0.59 24.28 12.50
C ARG A 388 0.90 23.21 13.54
N THR A 389 1.70 22.20 13.20
CA THR A 389 2.10 21.16 14.16
C THR A 389 3.24 21.59 15.07
N VAL A 390 4.00 22.64 14.73
CA VAL A 390 5.11 23.13 15.56
C VAL A 390 4.58 23.64 16.90
N GLY A 391 5.22 23.21 17.98
CA GLY A 391 4.81 23.52 19.36
C GLY A 391 3.77 22.55 19.93
N LEU A 392 3.10 21.74 19.10
CA LEU A 392 2.20 20.71 19.59
C LEU A 392 2.99 19.52 20.17
N THR A 393 2.45 18.95 21.25
CA THR A 393 2.87 17.64 21.75
C THR A 393 1.91 16.59 21.22
N ILE A 394 2.43 15.65 20.44
CA ILE A 394 1.62 14.61 19.77
C ILE A 394 2.17 13.21 20.07
N PRO A 395 1.31 12.18 20.12
CA PRO A 395 1.77 10.81 20.31
C PRO A 395 2.41 10.30 19.03
N VAL A 396 3.68 9.92 19.08
CA VAL A 396 4.46 9.40 17.94
C VAL A 396 4.82 7.95 18.20
N LEU A 397 4.47 7.06 17.26
CA LEU A 397 4.96 5.69 17.28
C LEU A 397 6.40 5.69 16.76
N ILE A 398 7.36 5.30 17.59
CA ILE A 398 8.77 5.18 17.20
C ILE A 398 8.97 3.85 16.48
N GLU A 399 9.34 3.89 15.21
CA GLU A 399 9.33 2.70 14.36
C GLU A 399 10.70 2.04 14.20
N LYS A 400 11.76 2.86 14.11
CA LYS A 400 13.09 2.39 13.72
C LYS A 400 14.19 3.42 14.02
N PRO A 401 15.47 3.04 13.89
CA PRO A 401 16.57 4.01 13.90
C PRO A 401 16.41 5.03 12.76
N GLY A 402 16.83 6.26 13.03
CA GLY A 402 16.93 7.34 12.07
C GLY A 402 18.15 7.22 11.16
N ARG A 403 18.35 8.20 10.29
CA ARG A 403 19.48 8.20 9.33
C ARG A 403 20.80 8.62 9.97
N ARG A 404 20.74 9.36 11.09
CA ARG A 404 21.91 9.87 11.81
C ARG A 404 22.17 9.03 13.07
N PRO A 405 23.43 8.88 13.52
CA PRO A 405 23.72 8.27 14.81
C PRO A 405 22.94 8.94 15.95
N GLY A 406 22.32 8.13 16.82
CA GLY A 406 21.51 8.63 17.95
C GLY A 406 20.13 9.17 17.59
N GLN A 407 19.74 9.15 16.31
CA GLN A 407 18.42 9.58 15.86
C GLN A 407 17.47 8.38 15.77
N LEU A 408 16.20 8.62 16.07
CA LEU A 408 15.07 7.72 15.87
C LEU A 408 14.13 8.29 14.80
N SER A 409 13.36 7.41 14.16
CA SER A 409 12.31 7.76 13.21
C SER A 409 10.98 7.16 13.67
N GLY A 410 9.97 8.01 13.76
CA GLY A 410 8.60 7.61 14.08
C GLY A 410 7.56 8.25 13.19
N ARG A 411 6.29 7.93 13.45
CA ARG A 411 5.13 8.45 12.71
C ARG A 411 4.13 9.14 13.63
N SER A 412 3.75 10.37 13.22
CA SER A 412 2.65 11.11 13.84
C SER A 412 1.31 10.38 13.62
N PRO A 413 0.24 10.78 14.33
CA PRO A 413 -1.11 10.26 14.05
C PRO A 413 -1.52 10.43 12.58
N TRP A 414 -0.95 11.42 11.88
CA TRP A 414 -1.22 11.75 10.48
C TRP A 414 -0.18 11.21 9.48
N LEU A 415 0.64 10.22 9.88
CA LEU A 415 1.69 9.59 9.06
C LEU A 415 2.88 10.50 8.67
N GLN A 416 2.97 11.73 9.19
CA GLN A 416 4.17 12.54 9.00
C GLN A 416 5.36 11.84 9.67
N ALA A 417 6.49 11.77 8.97
CA ALA A 417 7.73 11.27 9.56
C ALA A 417 8.20 12.26 10.63
N VAL A 418 8.53 11.77 11.81
CA VAL A 418 9.07 12.58 12.91
C VAL A 418 10.45 12.03 13.28
N HIS A 419 11.46 12.90 13.24
CA HIS A 419 12.81 12.61 13.70
C HIS A 419 13.00 13.12 15.11
N ILE A 420 13.49 12.25 16.00
CA ILE A 420 13.73 12.55 17.42
C ILE A 420 15.09 11.98 17.79
N ASP A 421 15.90 12.71 18.55
CA ASP A 421 17.11 12.15 19.15
C ASP A 421 16.73 11.29 20.37
N GLY A 422 17.31 10.10 20.50
CA GLY A 422 16.94 9.17 21.56
C GLY A 422 17.56 7.78 21.46
N ASP A 423 17.30 6.97 22.49
CA ASP A 423 17.79 5.59 22.61
C ASP A 423 16.98 4.64 21.70
N PRO A 424 17.63 3.81 20.86
CA PRO A 424 16.97 2.74 20.08
C PRO A 424 16.11 1.78 20.91
N ALA A 425 16.35 1.63 22.22
CA ALA A 425 15.50 0.84 23.11
C ALA A 425 14.03 1.32 23.16
N ARG A 426 13.74 2.53 22.69
CA ARG A 426 12.38 3.10 22.64
C ARG A 426 11.61 2.75 21.35
N ILE A 427 12.21 2.01 20.43
CA ILE A 427 11.52 1.52 19.23
C ILE A 427 10.33 0.64 19.66
N GLY A 428 9.16 0.90 19.08
CA GLY A 428 7.89 0.29 19.46
C GLY A 428 7.10 1.07 20.51
N GLU A 429 7.67 2.11 21.13
CA GLU A 429 6.94 2.99 22.05
C GLU A 429 6.08 4.01 21.28
N ILE A 430 4.89 4.31 21.83
CA ILE A 430 4.14 5.51 21.47
C ILE A 430 4.45 6.58 22.52
N ALA A 431 5.30 7.54 22.15
CA ALA A 431 5.78 8.58 23.05
C ALA A 431 5.18 9.95 22.72
N ASP A 432 4.97 10.77 23.75
CA ASP A 432 4.56 12.16 23.58
C ASP A 432 5.76 13.01 23.12
N ILE A 433 5.70 13.50 21.89
CA ILE A 433 6.76 14.28 21.24
C ILE A 433 6.28 15.70 20.98
N THR A 434 7.00 16.68 21.53
CA THR A 434 6.82 18.08 21.17
C THR A 434 7.51 18.34 19.84
N ILE A 435 6.76 18.75 18.82
CA ILE A 435 7.30 19.12 17.51
C ILE A 435 8.01 20.46 17.61
N THR A 436 9.27 20.50 17.20
CA THR A 436 10.14 21.68 17.34
C THR A 436 10.40 22.38 16.02
N ALA A 437 10.37 21.66 14.89
CA ALA A 437 10.62 22.23 13.58
C ALA A 437 9.99 21.42 12.45
N VAL A 438 9.84 22.07 11.29
CA VAL A 438 9.42 21.46 10.03
C VAL A 438 10.64 21.36 9.11
N GLY A 439 10.93 20.16 8.64
CA GLY A 439 11.85 19.90 7.53
C GLY A 439 11.11 19.80 6.20
N THR A 440 11.84 19.45 5.13
CA THR A 440 11.24 19.36 3.79
C THR A 440 10.12 18.32 3.69
N ASN A 441 10.35 17.12 4.26
CA ASN A 441 9.42 15.97 4.18
C ASN A 441 9.24 15.28 5.54
N SER A 442 9.60 15.96 6.62
CA SER A 442 9.62 15.39 7.97
C SER A 442 9.44 16.50 9.00
N LEU A 443 9.03 16.13 10.20
CA LEU A 443 9.05 16.97 11.39
C LEU A 443 10.28 16.62 12.23
N ALA A 444 10.79 17.58 12.98
CA ALA A 444 11.72 17.33 14.06
C ALA A 444 10.98 17.51 15.39
N GLY A 445 11.30 16.68 16.38
CA GLY A 445 10.69 16.76 17.69
C GLY A 445 11.63 16.31 18.80
N ARG A 446 11.17 16.51 20.03
CA ARG A 446 11.85 16.06 21.25
C ARG A 446 10.83 15.43 22.19
N PHE A 447 11.27 14.52 23.04
CA PHE A 447 10.43 13.97 24.10
C PHE A 447 9.89 15.09 24.99
N ALA A 448 8.58 15.06 25.27
CA ALA A 448 7.96 16.00 26.19
C ALA A 448 8.55 15.83 27.61
N SER A 449 8.85 16.95 28.28
CA SER A 449 9.38 16.95 29.64
C SER A 449 8.30 16.51 30.65
N GLY A 450 8.55 15.44 31.41
CA GLY A 450 7.71 15.02 32.55
C GLY A 450 6.56 14.05 32.23
N ALA A 451 6.44 13.55 31.00
CA ALA A 451 5.45 12.54 30.68
C ALA A 451 5.96 11.12 31.02
N PRO A 452 5.22 10.29 31.77
CA PRO A 452 5.54 8.87 31.88
C PRO A 452 5.45 8.22 30.49
N SER A 453 6.37 7.31 30.17
CA SER A 453 6.25 6.50 28.95
C SER A 453 4.91 5.77 28.98
N ARG A 454 4.13 5.86 27.90
CA ARG A 454 2.98 4.96 27.70
C ARG A 454 3.51 3.59 27.29
N THR A 455 4.20 2.92 28.21
CA THR A 455 4.43 1.48 28.11
C THR A 455 3.06 0.82 28.16
N GLY A 456 2.75 0.02 27.14
CA GLY A 456 1.49 -0.73 27.06
C GLY A 456 1.21 -1.42 28.39
N ILE A 457 -0.05 -1.35 28.80
CA ILE A 457 -0.54 -1.91 30.06
C ILE A 457 -0.13 -3.38 30.12
N ALA A 458 0.62 -3.72 31.17
CA ALA A 458 0.85 -5.08 31.59
C ALA A 458 -0.45 -5.66 32.18
N SER A 459 -0.67 -6.95 31.89
CA SER A 459 -1.72 -7.88 32.36
C SER A 459 -2.96 -7.98 31.48
#